data_AF-A0A7W1NCD6-F1
#
_entry.id   AF-A0A7W1NCD6-F1
#
_cell.length_a   1.000
_cell.length_b   1.000
_cell.length_c   1.000
_cell.angle_alpha   90.00
_cell.angle_beta   90.00
_cell.angle_gamma   90.00
#
_symmetry.space_group_name_H-M   'P 1'
#
loop_
_entity.id
_entity.type
_entity.pdbx_description
1 polymer ?
#
loop_
_entity_poly.entity_id
_entity_poly.type
_entity_poly.pdbx_seq_one_letter_code
_entity_poly.pdbx_strand_id
1 'polypeptide(L)'
;RGDGAPTAIALGDAEAFFDGEDHRLLRELRKKADEVVSTHRGSPPRAMALADVPEPVTPRVFIRGDPGNHGAEVPRRFLAILAGPERAAFVDGSGRLELARAIASADNPLTARVLVNRVWAQHFATGLVATPSDFGLRSDPPSDRALLDWLALRFIADGWSIKSLHRLILASATYQQASDHADADMATKVDPDNRLLWRASRRRLDFEALRDGLLAVAGALDPAMGGRAIDLTQPDATRRTVYGFIDRQNLANLFRTFDFASPDAHSPRRHLTSVPQQALYLMNSPFAVAQARRLARLSEDAGTDPAARIRRLVALVHAREATDAELALGAEYIAACARLPSGPTAPPQPVWSYGFGGLDPQTQRVVFSAFAFFANERWAPAASMPDERFGWVGLWRDGGHTGRDAAHAAIRRWTAPRDATIAIAGTLKRPETQGDGIAGRIVASGAGVLAAWTVATGEVATAIERLAVHRGDHIDFVVDACGDDGWDTFHWAPVITAIDDQDGEWKAAEAYAGPPEVVAALTPWEKYAQALLMSNEFAFID
;
A
#
# COMPACT_ATOMS: atom_id res chain seq x y z
N ARG A 1 -16.98 54.43 -19.88
CA ARG A 1 -16.22 53.16 -19.83
C ARG A 1 -16.78 52.31 -20.96
N GLY A 2 -16.12 52.28 -22.10
CA GLY A 2 -16.58 51.60 -23.31
C GLY A 2 -15.52 50.65 -23.84
N ASP A 3 -15.92 49.72 -24.68
CA ASP A 3 -15.03 48.74 -25.32
C ASP A 3 -13.92 49.47 -26.09
N GLY A 4 -12.66 49.11 -25.81
CA GLY A 4 -11.46 49.71 -26.42
C GLY A 4 -10.77 50.82 -25.63
N ALA A 5 -11.24 51.18 -24.41
CA ALA A 5 -10.47 52.04 -23.51
C ALA A 5 -9.24 51.30 -22.94
N PRO A 6 -8.12 51.97 -22.62
CA PRO A 6 -6.95 51.33 -21.98
C PRO A 6 -7.25 50.67 -20.63
N THR A 7 -8.41 50.97 -20.04
CA THR A 7 -8.94 50.40 -18.80
C THR A 7 -9.98 49.30 -19.03
N ALA A 8 -10.31 49.00 -20.29
CA ALA A 8 -11.20 47.90 -20.68
C ALA A 8 -10.35 46.65 -20.95
N ILE A 9 -9.88 46.02 -19.87
CA ILE A 9 -9.14 44.76 -19.92
C ILE A 9 -10.15 43.62 -20.02
N ALA A 10 -10.03 42.77 -21.03
CA ALA A 10 -10.85 41.56 -21.13
C ALA A 10 -10.46 40.57 -20.02
N LEU A 11 -11.43 39.80 -19.51
CA LEU A 11 -11.17 38.84 -18.41
C LEU A 11 -10.06 37.83 -18.74
N GLY A 12 -9.91 37.46 -20.02
CA GLY A 12 -8.84 36.57 -20.49
C GLY A 12 -7.44 37.18 -20.48
N ASP A 13 -7.35 38.51 -20.47
CA ASP A 13 -6.08 39.25 -20.50
C ASP A 13 -5.69 39.82 -19.13
N ALA A 14 -6.56 39.68 -18.12
CA ALA A 14 -6.36 40.22 -16.77
C ALA A 14 -5.10 39.67 -16.08
N GLU A 15 -4.74 38.42 -16.36
CA GLU A 15 -3.56 37.77 -15.79
C GLU A 15 -2.24 38.43 -16.21
N ALA A 16 -2.19 39.14 -17.33
CA ALA A 16 -0.97 39.84 -17.78
C ALA A 16 -0.62 41.06 -16.89
N PHE A 17 -1.55 41.50 -16.03
CA PHE A 17 -1.39 42.67 -15.17
C PHE A 17 -1.24 42.31 -13.68
N PHE A 18 -1.22 41.02 -13.36
CA PHE A 18 -1.04 40.54 -11.99
C PHE A 18 0.40 40.74 -11.53
N ASP A 19 0.57 41.11 -10.26
CA ASP A 19 1.89 41.16 -9.65
C ASP A 19 2.37 39.76 -9.18
N GLY A 20 3.55 39.71 -8.55
CA GLY A 20 4.12 38.44 -8.08
C GLY A 20 3.29 37.75 -7.00
N GLU A 21 2.60 38.51 -6.14
CA GLU A 21 1.74 37.97 -5.09
C GLU A 21 0.41 37.48 -5.66
N ASP A 22 -0.18 38.23 -6.58
CA ASP A 22 -1.39 37.86 -7.31
C ASP A 22 -1.19 36.56 -8.10
N HIS A 23 -0.07 36.42 -8.81
CA HIS A 23 0.26 35.20 -9.52
C HIS A 23 0.46 34.00 -8.58
N ARG A 24 1.03 34.21 -7.39
CA ARG A 24 1.16 33.16 -6.37
C ARG A 24 -0.22 32.73 -5.86
N LEU A 25 -1.06 33.68 -5.49
CA LEU A 25 -2.43 33.41 -5.02
C LEU A 25 -3.27 32.73 -6.11
N LEU A 26 -3.19 33.18 -7.36
CA LEU A 26 -3.90 32.56 -8.47
C LEU A 26 -3.46 31.10 -8.68
N ARG A 27 -2.16 30.81 -8.61
CA ARG A 27 -1.65 29.43 -8.68
C ARG A 27 -2.19 28.58 -7.54
N GLU A 28 -2.24 29.09 -6.32
CA GLU A 28 -2.83 28.38 -5.18
C GLU A 28 -4.33 28.12 -5.34
N LEU A 29 -5.09 29.12 -5.81
CA LEU A 29 -6.53 28.99 -6.05
C LEU A 29 -6.81 28.00 -7.20
N ARG A 30 -6.04 28.05 -8.29
CA ARG A 30 -6.10 27.07 -9.37
C ARG A 30 -5.81 25.67 -8.88
N LYS A 31 -4.75 25.51 -8.08
CA LYS A 31 -4.41 24.21 -7.46
C LYS A 31 -5.57 23.68 -6.60
N LYS A 32 -6.19 24.52 -5.76
CA LYS A 32 -7.36 24.14 -4.95
C LYS A 32 -8.57 23.78 -5.82
N ALA A 33 -8.82 24.53 -6.89
CA ALA A 33 -9.90 24.23 -7.83
C ALA A 33 -9.66 22.89 -8.56
N ASP A 34 -8.44 22.65 -9.04
CA ASP A 34 -8.04 21.40 -9.68
C ASP A 34 -8.10 20.22 -8.69
N GLU A 35 -7.74 20.44 -7.43
CA GLU A 35 -7.86 19.46 -6.35
C GLU A 35 -9.33 19.09 -6.10
N VAL A 36 -10.23 20.07 -5.99
CA VAL A 36 -11.67 19.80 -5.86
C VAL A 36 -12.20 19.08 -7.09
N VAL A 37 -11.85 19.54 -8.28
CA VAL A 37 -12.26 18.91 -9.55
C VAL A 37 -11.75 17.45 -9.64
N SER A 38 -10.56 17.18 -9.13
CA SER A 38 -9.95 15.84 -9.17
C SER A 38 -10.41 14.92 -8.03
N THR A 39 -10.70 15.44 -6.83
CA THR A 39 -10.95 14.62 -5.62
C THR A 39 -12.40 14.64 -5.13
N HIS A 40 -13.16 15.72 -5.37
CA HIS A 40 -14.49 15.88 -4.82
C HIS A 40 -15.49 14.87 -5.40
N ARG A 41 -16.35 14.30 -4.54
CA ARG A 41 -17.31 13.24 -4.91
C ARG A 41 -18.29 13.67 -6.00
N GLY A 42 -18.66 14.96 -6.02
CA GLY A 42 -19.57 15.54 -7.02
C GLY A 42 -18.92 15.93 -8.35
N SER A 43 -17.61 15.78 -8.50
CA SER A 43 -16.92 16.17 -9.73
C SER A 43 -17.25 15.22 -10.89
N PRO A 44 -17.50 15.73 -12.11
CA PRO A 44 -17.90 14.91 -13.25
C PRO A 44 -16.93 13.75 -13.52
N PRO A 45 -17.42 12.57 -13.93
CA PRO A 45 -16.55 11.48 -14.33
C PRO A 45 -15.68 11.92 -15.52
N ARG A 46 -14.39 11.62 -15.43
CA ARG A 46 -13.41 11.89 -16.49
C ARG A 46 -12.74 10.60 -16.90
N ALA A 47 -12.45 10.47 -18.18
CA ALA A 47 -11.63 9.41 -18.72
C ALA A 47 -10.41 10.03 -19.38
N MET A 48 -9.23 9.46 -19.14
CA MET A 48 -8.05 9.78 -19.94
C MET A 48 -8.29 9.22 -21.34
N ALA A 49 -8.51 10.11 -22.30
CA ALA A 49 -8.74 9.77 -23.70
C ALA A 49 -7.63 10.35 -24.56
N LEU A 50 -7.24 9.61 -25.60
CA LEU A 50 -6.22 10.04 -26.55
C LEU A 50 -6.92 10.46 -27.86
N ALA A 51 -7.09 11.77 -28.06
CA ALA A 51 -7.64 12.32 -29.29
C ALA A 51 -6.56 12.42 -30.38
N ASP A 52 -6.98 12.34 -31.65
CA ASP A 52 -6.11 12.70 -32.76
C ASP A 52 -5.98 14.24 -32.84
N VAL A 53 -4.79 14.70 -33.21
CA VAL A 53 -4.60 16.10 -33.61
C VAL A 53 -5.30 16.33 -34.96
N PRO A 54 -5.81 17.56 -35.22
CA PRO A 54 -6.54 17.85 -36.46
C PRO A 54 -5.75 17.51 -37.75
N GLU A 55 -4.44 17.72 -37.72
CA GLU A 55 -3.54 17.43 -38.84
C GLU A 55 -2.43 16.45 -38.40
N PRO A 56 -2.59 15.15 -38.70
CA PRO A 56 -1.62 14.14 -38.30
C PRO A 56 -0.29 14.24 -39.07
N VAL A 57 0.84 14.28 -38.37
CA VAL A 57 2.18 14.36 -38.99
C VAL A 57 2.62 13.03 -39.62
N THR A 58 3.02 13.02 -40.89
CA THR A 58 3.61 11.85 -41.56
C THR A 58 5.04 11.61 -41.05
N PRO A 59 5.34 10.47 -40.40
CA PRO A 59 6.68 10.18 -39.91
C PRO A 59 7.69 10.07 -41.05
N ARG A 60 8.94 10.45 -40.79
CA ARG A 60 10.08 10.29 -41.71
C ARG A 60 11.22 9.56 -41.02
N VAL A 61 12.03 8.85 -41.78
CA VAL A 61 13.25 8.22 -41.27
C VAL A 61 14.26 9.31 -40.92
N PHE A 62 14.74 9.35 -39.67
CA PHE A 62 15.83 10.25 -39.29
C PHE A 62 17.17 9.63 -39.69
N ILE A 63 17.85 10.25 -40.64
CA ILE A 63 19.13 9.73 -41.14
C ILE A 63 20.16 9.84 -40.02
N ARG A 64 20.69 8.70 -39.59
CA ARG A 64 21.60 8.60 -38.43
C ARG A 64 20.98 9.11 -37.11
N GLY A 65 19.66 9.16 -37.01
CA GLY A 65 18.94 9.60 -35.81
C GLY A 65 18.86 11.11 -35.62
N ASP A 66 19.30 11.91 -36.60
CA ASP A 66 19.23 13.38 -36.53
C ASP A 66 17.81 13.89 -36.91
N PRO A 67 17.07 14.53 -35.98
CA PRO A 67 15.75 15.08 -36.26
C PRO A 67 15.75 16.23 -37.29
N GLY A 68 16.90 16.86 -37.57
CA GLY A 68 17.03 17.88 -38.61
C GLY A 68 17.27 17.29 -40.01
N ASN A 69 17.66 16.02 -40.11
CA ASN A 69 18.01 15.35 -41.36
C ASN A 69 17.00 14.26 -41.72
N HIS A 70 15.94 14.69 -42.38
CA HIS A 70 14.84 13.82 -42.79
C HIS A 70 15.17 13.01 -44.06
N GLY A 71 15.01 11.70 -43.97
CA GLY A 71 15.00 10.76 -45.09
C GLY A 71 13.59 10.51 -45.63
N ALA A 72 13.37 9.29 -46.11
CA ALA A 72 12.11 8.87 -46.72
C ALA A 72 10.92 8.94 -45.75
N GLU A 73 9.74 9.21 -46.29
CA GLU A 73 8.48 9.10 -45.56
C GLU A 73 8.17 7.65 -45.20
N VAL A 74 7.63 7.47 -43.99
CA VAL A 74 7.19 6.19 -43.48
C VAL A 74 5.66 6.24 -43.40
N PRO A 75 4.95 5.80 -44.46
CA PRO A 75 3.51 5.75 -44.43
C PRO A 75 3.07 4.82 -43.30
N ARG A 76 2.03 5.23 -42.58
CA ARG A 76 1.43 4.45 -41.49
C ARG A 76 0.75 3.23 -42.11
N ARG A 77 1.27 2.04 -41.86
CA ARG A 77 0.72 0.78 -42.37
C ARG A 77 0.89 -0.32 -41.33
N PHE A 78 0.29 -1.48 -41.55
CA PHE A 78 0.59 -2.67 -40.75
C PHE A 78 2.04 -3.15 -40.93
N LEU A 79 2.48 -4.16 -40.18
CA LEU A 79 3.83 -4.71 -40.33
C LEU A 79 3.99 -5.48 -41.65
N ALA A 80 5.03 -5.15 -42.42
CA ALA A 80 5.32 -5.77 -43.72
C ALA A 80 5.50 -7.29 -43.64
N ILE A 81 6.17 -7.77 -42.59
CA ILE A 81 6.44 -9.19 -42.40
C ILE A 81 5.18 -10.02 -42.17
N LEU A 82 4.08 -9.38 -41.75
CA LEU A 82 2.80 -10.05 -41.47
C LEU A 82 1.80 -9.87 -42.62
N ALA A 83 1.71 -8.66 -43.18
CA ALA A 83 0.71 -8.31 -44.21
C ALA A 83 1.28 -8.26 -45.65
N GLY A 84 2.57 -8.53 -45.83
CA GLY A 84 3.25 -8.47 -47.12
C GLY A 84 3.66 -7.06 -47.57
N PRO A 85 4.33 -6.96 -48.72
CA PRO A 85 4.81 -5.69 -49.28
C PRO A 85 3.65 -4.76 -49.71
N GLU A 86 2.56 -5.32 -50.23
CA GLU A 86 1.40 -4.60 -50.81
C GLU A 86 0.38 -4.10 -49.77
N ARG A 87 0.71 -4.15 -48.47
CA ARG A 87 -0.20 -3.72 -47.41
C ARG A 87 -0.64 -2.26 -47.59
N ALA A 88 -1.93 -2.03 -47.39
CA ALA A 88 -2.55 -0.72 -47.49
C ALA A 88 -2.00 0.25 -46.43
N ALA A 89 -1.97 1.53 -46.78
CA ALA A 89 -1.74 2.59 -45.81
C ALA A 89 -3.01 2.86 -45.00
N PHE A 90 -2.81 3.24 -43.74
CA PHE A 90 -3.81 3.81 -42.86
C PHE A 90 -4.05 5.26 -43.28
N VAL A 91 -5.33 5.62 -43.44
CA VAL A 91 -5.76 6.90 -44.02
C VAL A 91 -6.63 7.72 -43.07
N ASP A 92 -7.11 7.14 -41.97
CA ASP A 92 -8.00 7.80 -41.02
C ASP A 92 -7.26 8.27 -39.77
N GLY A 93 -7.28 9.58 -39.53
CA GLY A 93 -6.64 10.23 -38.39
C GLY A 93 -5.16 9.84 -38.26
N SER A 94 -4.72 9.44 -37.07
CA SER A 94 -3.35 8.99 -36.85
C SER A 94 -3.09 7.54 -37.28
N GLY A 95 -4.08 6.82 -37.85
CA GLY A 95 -3.99 5.39 -38.16
C GLY A 95 -4.00 4.45 -36.94
N ARG A 96 -4.14 4.97 -35.71
CA ARG A 96 -4.18 4.17 -34.47
C ARG A 96 -5.38 3.23 -34.43
N LEU A 97 -6.56 3.73 -34.82
CA LEU A 97 -7.79 2.95 -34.85
C LEU A 97 -7.71 1.84 -35.91
N GLU A 98 -7.15 2.15 -37.08
CA GLU A 98 -6.96 1.16 -38.15
C GLU A 98 -5.96 0.07 -37.74
N LEU A 99 -4.85 0.43 -37.08
CA LEU A 99 -3.93 -0.54 -36.50
C LEU A 99 -4.63 -1.44 -35.47
N ALA A 100 -5.43 -0.85 -34.57
CA ALA A 100 -6.18 -1.61 -33.57
C ALA A 100 -7.18 -2.59 -34.22
N ARG A 101 -7.89 -2.17 -35.26
CA ARG A 101 -8.80 -3.02 -36.05
C ARG A 101 -8.04 -4.13 -36.78
N ALA A 102 -6.86 -3.85 -37.34
CA ALA A 102 -6.03 -4.87 -37.98
C ALA A 102 -5.52 -5.92 -36.97
N ILE A 103 -5.12 -5.50 -35.77
CA ILE A 103 -4.72 -6.41 -34.69
C ILE A 103 -5.93 -7.26 -34.27
N ALA A 104 -7.09 -6.65 -34.02
CA ALA A 104 -8.30 -7.33 -33.56
C ALA A 104 -9.16 -7.95 -34.70
N SER A 105 -8.61 -8.08 -35.91
CA SER A 105 -9.32 -8.68 -37.04
C SER A 105 -9.54 -10.18 -36.83
N ALA A 106 -10.69 -10.68 -37.29
CA ALA A 106 -10.96 -12.13 -37.34
C ALA A 106 -10.00 -12.86 -38.30
N ASP A 107 -9.47 -12.17 -39.30
CA ASP A 107 -8.48 -12.71 -40.24
C ASP A 107 -7.07 -12.75 -39.63
N ASN A 108 -6.85 -12.12 -38.47
CA ASN A 108 -5.62 -12.25 -37.71
C ASN A 108 -5.78 -13.36 -36.66
N PRO A 109 -5.19 -14.54 -36.89
CA PRO A 109 -5.49 -15.70 -36.08
C PRO A 109 -4.62 -15.75 -34.80
N LEU A 110 -3.71 -14.78 -34.59
CA LEU A 110 -2.92 -14.68 -33.37
C LEU A 110 -3.72 -14.08 -32.22
N THR A 111 -4.52 -13.05 -32.47
CA THR A 111 -5.20 -12.30 -31.40
C THR A 111 -6.17 -13.18 -30.61
N ALA A 112 -6.99 -13.96 -31.31
CA ALA A 112 -7.92 -14.90 -30.67
C ALA A 112 -7.17 -16.00 -29.90
N ARG A 113 -6.14 -16.62 -30.49
CA ARG A 113 -5.32 -17.66 -29.82
C ARG A 113 -4.65 -17.15 -28.57
N VAL A 114 -4.04 -15.97 -28.66
CA VAL A 114 -3.34 -15.33 -27.55
C VAL A 114 -4.32 -15.02 -26.41
N LEU A 115 -5.51 -14.48 -26.71
CA LEU A 115 -6.51 -14.21 -25.67
C LEU A 115 -7.05 -15.50 -25.05
N VAL A 116 -7.43 -16.49 -25.87
CA VAL A 116 -7.89 -17.81 -25.40
C VAL A 116 -6.86 -18.46 -24.50
N ASN A 117 -5.59 -18.45 -24.90
CA ASN A 117 -4.51 -19.01 -24.11
C ASN A 117 -4.34 -18.30 -22.76
N ARG A 118 -4.54 -16.98 -22.70
CA ARG A 118 -4.52 -16.22 -21.44
C ARG A 118 -5.69 -16.57 -20.55
N VAL A 119 -6.91 -16.66 -21.10
CA VAL A 119 -8.10 -17.07 -20.34
C VAL A 119 -7.94 -18.51 -19.83
N TRP A 120 -7.39 -19.40 -20.66
CA TRP A 120 -7.06 -20.77 -20.27
C TRP A 120 -6.07 -20.79 -19.11
N ALA A 121 -4.97 -20.06 -19.22
CA ALA A 121 -3.95 -19.97 -18.16
C ALA A 121 -4.51 -19.43 -16.84
N GLN A 122 -5.54 -18.57 -16.86
CA GLN A 122 -6.19 -18.10 -15.63
C GLN A 122 -6.95 -19.21 -14.89
N HIS A 123 -7.50 -20.18 -15.61
CA HIS A 123 -8.23 -21.32 -15.02
C HIS A 123 -7.31 -22.47 -14.66
N PHE A 124 -6.33 -22.76 -15.52
CA PHE A 124 -5.47 -23.95 -15.41
C PHE A 124 -4.03 -23.64 -14.97
N ALA A 125 -3.75 -22.40 -14.53
CA ALA A 125 -2.44 -21.84 -14.15
C ALA A 125 -1.41 -21.72 -15.31
N THR A 126 -1.40 -22.69 -16.23
CA THR A 126 -0.54 -22.72 -17.41
C THR A 126 -1.39 -22.71 -18.68
N GLY A 127 -1.00 -21.89 -19.66
CA GLY A 127 -1.66 -21.84 -20.96
C GLY A 127 -1.38 -23.11 -21.77
N LEU A 128 -2.20 -23.37 -22.78
CA LEU A 128 -1.89 -24.37 -23.82
C LEU A 128 -0.53 -24.06 -24.47
N VAL A 129 -0.23 -22.78 -24.67
CA VAL A 129 1.13 -22.26 -24.89
C VAL A 129 1.65 -21.70 -23.57
N ALA A 130 2.73 -22.28 -23.04
CA ALA A 130 3.25 -21.93 -21.73
C ALA A 130 3.76 -20.48 -21.63
N THR A 131 4.17 -19.88 -22.76
CA THR A 131 4.67 -18.51 -22.89
C THR A 131 3.55 -17.55 -23.37
N PRO A 132 2.85 -16.82 -22.48
CA PRO A 132 1.64 -16.09 -22.87
C PRO A 132 1.88 -14.92 -23.83
N SER A 133 3.13 -14.46 -23.98
CA SER A 133 3.53 -13.36 -24.86
C SER A 133 4.41 -13.78 -26.03
N ASP A 134 4.71 -15.08 -26.19
CA ASP A 134 5.51 -15.58 -27.31
C ASP A 134 4.85 -16.82 -27.93
N PHE A 135 4.33 -16.63 -29.14
CA PHE A 135 3.75 -17.66 -30.01
C PHE A 135 4.65 -17.90 -31.24
N GLY A 136 5.91 -17.45 -31.17
CA GLY A 136 6.87 -17.53 -32.26
C GLY A 136 7.37 -18.95 -32.50
N LEU A 137 8.04 -19.15 -33.64
CA LEU A 137 8.59 -20.44 -34.06
C LEU A 137 9.72 -20.98 -33.17
N ARG A 138 10.18 -20.19 -32.20
CA ARG A 138 11.22 -20.55 -31.23
C ARG A 138 10.65 -20.86 -29.84
N SER A 139 9.33 -20.78 -29.67
CA SER A 139 8.63 -21.19 -28.46
C SER A 139 8.26 -22.67 -28.52
N ASP A 140 8.01 -23.28 -27.36
CA ASP A 140 7.48 -24.64 -27.30
C ASP A 140 6.11 -24.70 -27.98
N PRO A 141 5.81 -25.80 -28.70
CA PRO A 141 4.50 -25.96 -29.31
C PRO A 141 3.40 -26.05 -28.24
N PRO A 142 2.16 -25.65 -28.59
CA PRO A 142 1.03 -25.82 -27.68
C PRO A 142 0.92 -27.27 -27.19
N SER A 143 0.54 -27.49 -25.92
CA SER A 143 0.23 -28.83 -25.39
C SER A 143 -0.85 -29.53 -26.20
N ASP A 144 -1.87 -28.79 -26.64
CA ASP A 144 -2.88 -29.23 -27.60
C ASP A 144 -3.20 -28.10 -28.58
N ARG A 145 -2.68 -28.23 -29.81
CA ARG A 145 -2.90 -27.25 -30.87
C ARG A 145 -4.34 -27.30 -31.42
N ALA A 146 -4.92 -28.49 -31.55
CA ALA A 146 -6.24 -28.64 -32.13
C ALA A 146 -7.30 -27.99 -31.22
N LEU A 147 -7.16 -28.18 -29.91
CA LEU A 147 -8.00 -27.53 -28.91
C LEU A 147 -7.84 -26.00 -28.92
N LEU A 148 -6.61 -25.49 -28.97
CA LEU A 148 -6.34 -24.06 -29.04
C LEU A 148 -6.99 -23.42 -30.28
N ASP A 149 -6.82 -24.05 -31.45
CA ASP A 149 -7.40 -23.59 -32.71
C ASP A 149 -8.93 -23.62 -32.67
N TRP A 150 -9.51 -24.69 -32.12
CA TRP A 150 -10.96 -24.82 -31.97
C TRP A 150 -11.54 -23.76 -31.04
N LEU A 151 -10.93 -23.54 -29.87
CA LEU A 151 -11.36 -22.51 -28.91
C LEU A 151 -11.23 -21.10 -29.50
N ALA A 152 -10.16 -20.82 -30.25
CA ALA A 152 -9.95 -19.52 -30.91
C ALA A 152 -11.03 -19.24 -31.98
N LEU A 153 -11.31 -20.21 -32.84
CA LEU A 153 -12.38 -20.10 -33.84
C LEU A 153 -13.75 -19.94 -33.19
N ARG A 154 -14.01 -20.73 -32.13
CA ARG A 154 -15.26 -20.63 -31.38
C ARG A 154 -15.42 -19.26 -30.72
N PHE A 155 -14.35 -18.72 -30.13
CA PHE A 155 -14.35 -17.41 -29.51
C PHE A 155 -14.69 -16.28 -30.50
N ILE A 156 -14.15 -16.33 -31.72
CA ILE A 156 -14.51 -15.40 -32.80
C ILE A 156 -15.99 -15.58 -33.19
N ALA A 157 -16.43 -16.82 -33.39
CA ALA A 157 -17.80 -17.13 -33.80
C ALA A 157 -18.84 -16.71 -32.76
N ASP A 158 -18.51 -16.78 -31.46
CA ASP A 158 -19.35 -16.31 -30.35
C ASP A 158 -19.24 -14.79 -30.13
N GLY A 159 -18.74 -14.03 -31.11
CA GLY A 159 -18.69 -12.57 -31.09
C GLY A 159 -17.65 -11.99 -30.13
N TRP A 160 -16.53 -12.69 -29.92
CA TRP A 160 -15.45 -12.27 -29.02
C TRP A 160 -15.91 -12.12 -27.55
N SER A 161 -16.97 -12.84 -27.15
CA SER A 161 -17.52 -12.80 -25.80
C SER A 161 -16.62 -13.56 -24.81
N ILE A 162 -15.84 -12.82 -24.02
CA ILE A 162 -14.99 -13.38 -22.95
C ILE A 162 -15.86 -14.18 -21.96
N LYS A 163 -17.07 -13.71 -21.64
CA LYS A 163 -18.02 -14.41 -20.75
C LYS A 163 -18.46 -15.77 -21.32
N SER A 164 -18.70 -15.86 -22.62
CA SER A 164 -19.05 -17.13 -23.27
C SER A 164 -17.88 -18.10 -23.24
N LEU A 165 -16.66 -17.62 -23.48
CA LEU A 165 -15.44 -18.42 -23.38
C LEU A 165 -15.22 -18.97 -21.95
N HIS A 166 -15.37 -18.12 -20.92
CA HIS A 166 -15.34 -18.58 -19.53
C HIS A 166 -16.37 -19.69 -19.29
N ARG A 167 -17.63 -19.48 -19.66
CA ARG A 167 -18.69 -20.48 -19.45
C ARG A 167 -18.35 -21.81 -20.13
N LEU A 168 -17.83 -21.78 -21.34
CA LEU A 168 -17.44 -22.98 -22.08
C LEU A 168 -16.35 -23.77 -21.34
N ILE A 169 -15.31 -23.07 -20.85
CA ILE A 169 -14.22 -23.71 -20.10
C ILE A 169 -14.72 -24.25 -18.75
N LEU A 170 -15.47 -23.45 -17.99
CA LEU A 170 -15.95 -23.80 -16.64
C LEU A 170 -16.98 -24.96 -16.66
N ALA A 171 -17.68 -25.16 -17.78
CA ALA A 171 -18.62 -26.26 -17.97
C ALA A 171 -17.96 -27.53 -18.54
N SER A 172 -16.65 -27.52 -18.82
CA SER A 172 -15.94 -28.68 -19.34
C SER A 172 -15.66 -29.71 -18.25
N ALA A 173 -15.64 -31.00 -18.62
CA ALA A 173 -15.21 -32.06 -17.73
C ALA A 173 -13.79 -31.81 -17.20
N THR A 174 -12.90 -31.23 -18.02
CA THR A 174 -11.52 -30.91 -17.64
C THR A 174 -11.44 -29.93 -16.48
N TYR A 175 -12.28 -28.88 -16.48
CA TYR A 175 -12.32 -27.89 -15.39
C TYR A 175 -12.95 -28.46 -14.10
N GLN A 176 -13.92 -29.37 -14.23
CA GLN A 176 -14.67 -29.95 -13.12
C GLN A 176 -13.98 -31.16 -12.46
N GLN A 177 -12.73 -31.45 -12.83
CA GLN A 177 -11.94 -32.49 -12.17
C GLN A 177 -11.61 -32.10 -10.73
N ALA A 178 -11.45 -33.08 -9.86
CA ALA A 178 -10.95 -32.87 -8.50
C ALA A 178 -9.41 -32.71 -8.50
N SER A 179 -8.88 -31.98 -7.53
CA SER A 179 -7.43 -31.91 -7.29
C SER A 179 -6.85 -33.21 -6.73
N ASP A 180 -7.64 -33.97 -5.97
CA ASP A 180 -7.26 -35.28 -5.46
C ASP A 180 -7.70 -36.36 -6.46
N HIS A 181 -6.74 -37.18 -6.91
CA HIS A 181 -6.97 -38.21 -7.92
C HIS A 181 -6.44 -39.55 -7.43
N ALA A 182 -7.22 -40.62 -7.57
CA ALA A 182 -6.87 -41.96 -7.07
C ALA A 182 -5.53 -42.48 -7.61
N ASP A 183 -5.25 -42.22 -8.90
CA ASP A 183 -4.02 -42.65 -9.57
C ASP A 183 -2.88 -41.61 -9.55
N ALA A 184 -2.90 -40.66 -8.60
CA ALA A 184 -1.94 -39.54 -8.58
C ALA A 184 -0.47 -39.99 -8.62
N ASP A 185 -0.11 -41.09 -7.95
CA ASP A 185 1.27 -41.59 -7.92
C ASP A 185 1.76 -42.08 -9.29
N MET A 186 0.86 -42.65 -10.09
CA MET A 186 1.19 -43.11 -11.45
C MET A 186 1.21 -41.93 -12.41
N ALA A 187 0.17 -41.09 -12.37
CA ALA A 187 0.03 -39.94 -13.27
C ALA A 187 1.17 -38.92 -13.07
N THR A 188 1.61 -38.69 -11.83
CA THR A 188 2.74 -37.78 -11.52
C THR A 188 4.06 -38.27 -12.12
N LYS A 189 4.25 -39.59 -12.31
CA LYS A 189 5.46 -40.13 -12.96
C LYS A 189 5.47 -39.89 -14.47
N VAL A 190 4.30 -39.83 -15.10
CA VAL A 190 4.14 -39.64 -16.55
C VAL A 190 4.08 -38.16 -16.91
N ASP A 191 3.33 -37.38 -16.14
CA ASP A 191 3.08 -35.96 -16.34
C ASP A 191 3.14 -35.20 -15.00
N PRO A 192 4.35 -35.00 -14.44
CA PRO A 192 4.54 -34.34 -13.14
C PRO A 192 4.04 -32.90 -13.11
N ASP A 193 4.08 -32.21 -14.25
CA ASP A 193 3.67 -30.81 -14.40
C ASP A 193 2.16 -30.64 -14.65
N ASN A 194 1.40 -31.75 -14.69
CA ASN A 194 -0.03 -31.77 -15.00
C ASN A 194 -0.35 -31.07 -16.34
N ARG A 195 0.54 -31.19 -17.33
CA ARG A 195 0.39 -30.56 -18.66
C ARG A 195 -0.79 -31.12 -19.45
N LEU A 196 -1.14 -32.38 -19.22
CA LEU A 196 -2.28 -33.07 -19.82
C LEU A 196 -3.58 -32.89 -19.01
N LEU A 197 -3.51 -32.16 -17.89
CA LEU A 197 -4.65 -31.83 -17.04
C LEU A 197 -5.42 -33.08 -16.56
N TRP A 198 -4.70 -34.06 -15.99
CA TRP A 198 -5.28 -35.28 -15.41
C TRP A 198 -5.90 -35.05 -14.02
N ARG A 199 -5.79 -33.84 -13.48
CA ARG A 199 -6.45 -33.36 -12.26
C ARG A 199 -6.63 -31.85 -12.27
N ALA A 200 -7.44 -31.31 -11.37
CA ALA A 200 -7.39 -29.88 -11.08
C ALA A 200 -6.07 -29.50 -10.39
N SER A 201 -5.58 -28.31 -10.68
CA SER A 201 -4.36 -27.76 -10.08
C SER A 201 -4.75 -26.79 -8.98
N ARG A 202 -4.38 -27.11 -7.73
CA ARG A 202 -4.53 -26.19 -6.60
C ARG A 202 -3.88 -24.85 -6.91
N ARG A 203 -4.66 -23.77 -6.86
CA ARG A 203 -4.20 -22.41 -7.19
C ARG A 203 -4.55 -21.45 -6.08
N ARG A 204 -3.54 -20.72 -5.59
CA ARG A 204 -3.76 -19.63 -4.64
C ARG A 204 -4.59 -18.52 -5.30
N LEU A 205 -5.52 -17.96 -4.55
CA LEU A 205 -6.21 -16.73 -4.94
C LEU A 205 -5.20 -15.61 -5.15
N ASP A 206 -5.45 -14.77 -6.15
CA ASP A 206 -4.74 -13.50 -6.26
C ASP A 206 -5.23 -12.53 -5.17
N PHE A 207 -4.51 -11.42 -5.01
CA PHE A 207 -4.85 -10.42 -3.98
C PHE A 207 -6.29 -9.94 -4.12
N GLU A 208 -6.71 -9.69 -5.35
CA GLU A 208 -8.03 -9.19 -5.70
C GLU A 208 -9.12 -10.17 -5.28
N ALA A 209 -9.02 -11.44 -5.65
CA ALA A 209 -9.99 -12.45 -5.27
C ALA A 209 -9.95 -12.76 -3.77
N LEU A 210 -8.76 -12.82 -3.15
CA LEU A 210 -8.63 -13.03 -1.71
C LEU A 210 -9.32 -11.91 -0.93
N ARG A 211 -9.01 -10.65 -1.25
CA ARG A 211 -9.57 -9.48 -0.57
C ARG A 211 -11.08 -9.33 -0.82
N ASP A 212 -11.53 -9.53 -2.06
CA ASP A 212 -12.96 -9.51 -2.37
C ASP A 212 -13.69 -10.68 -1.69
N GLY A 213 -13.04 -11.84 -1.55
CA GLY A 213 -13.54 -12.98 -0.77
C GLY A 213 -13.70 -12.64 0.70
N LEU A 214 -12.71 -12.01 1.33
CA LEU A 214 -12.77 -11.56 2.74
C LEU A 214 -13.97 -10.62 2.96
N LEU A 215 -14.19 -9.69 2.04
CA LEU A 215 -15.33 -8.78 2.07
C LEU A 215 -16.66 -9.48 1.83
N ALA A 216 -16.70 -10.45 0.91
CA ALA A 216 -17.92 -11.16 0.55
C ALA A 216 -18.44 -12.01 1.71
N VAL A 217 -17.59 -12.85 2.32
CA VAL A 217 -18.00 -13.72 3.44
C VAL A 217 -18.32 -12.92 4.72
N ALA A 218 -17.71 -11.75 4.88
CA ALA A 218 -18.03 -10.81 5.96
C ALA A 218 -19.26 -9.94 5.69
N GLY A 219 -19.94 -10.10 4.54
CA GLY A 219 -21.12 -9.32 4.17
C GLY A 219 -20.83 -7.82 3.97
N ALA A 220 -19.59 -7.46 3.68
CA ALA A 220 -19.11 -6.08 3.60
C ALA A 220 -18.83 -5.61 2.18
N LEU A 221 -18.82 -6.50 1.19
CA LEU A 221 -18.47 -6.16 -0.20
C LEU A 221 -19.50 -5.20 -0.82
N ASP A 222 -19.03 -4.05 -1.30
CA ASP A 222 -19.77 -3.16 -2.20
C ASP A 222 -19.63 -3.65 -3.66
N PRO A 223 -20.70 -4.18 -4.28
CA PRO A 223 -20.65 -4.72 -5.64
C PRO A 223 -20.82 -3.64 -6.73
N ALA A 224 -20.90 -2.35 -6.36
CA ALA A 224 -21.12 -1.27 -7.31
C ALA A 224 -20.05 -1.25 -8.42
N MET A 225 -20.51 -1.25 -9.67
CA MET A 225 -19.65 -1.22 -10.86
C MET A 225 -19.38 0.21 -11.32
N GLY A 226 -18.17 0.45 -11.84
CA GLY A 226 -17.71 1.76 -12.30
C GLY A 226 -17.34 2.67 -11.13
N GLY A 227 -17.47 3.98 -11.30
CA GLY A 227 -17.20 4.96 -10.25
C GLY A 227 -15.72 5.23 -9.98
N ARG A 228 -15.45 6.04 -8.95
CA ARG A 228 -14.09 6.45 -8.57
C ARG A 228 -13.34 5.30 -7.89
N ALA A 229 -12.03 5.28 -8.12
CA ALA A 229 -11.14 4.41 -7.37
C ALA A 229 -11.05 4.85 -5.91
N ILE A 230 -10.73 3.92 -5.01
CA ILE A 230 -10.58 4.18 -3.57
C ILE A 230 -9.21 3.71 -3.08
N ASP A 231 -8.72 4.34 -2.02
CA ASP A 231 -7.53 3.86 -1.32
C ASP A 231 -7.86 2.58 -0.53
N LEU A 232 -7.27 1.46 -0.94
CA LEU A 232 -7.51 0.15 -0.32
C LEU A 232 -6.73 -0.05 0.98
N THR A 233 -5.82 0.87 1.32
CA THR A 233 -5.10 0.81 2.60
C THR A 233 -5.98 1.20 3.78
N GLN A 234 -7.11 1.86 3.50
CA GLN A 234 -8.10 2.23 4.51
C GLN A 234 -8.87 0.99 5.02
N PRO A 235 -9.07 0.84 6.34
CA PRO A 235 -9.71 -0.34 6.92
C PRO A 235 -11.18 -0.52 6.54
N ASP A 236 -11.87 0.56 6.19
CA ASP A 236 -13.28 0.60 5.79
C ASP A 236 -13.48 0.55 4.27
N ALA A 237 -12.42 0.31 3.50
CA ALA A 237 -12.47 0.12 2.07
C ALA A 237 -13.27 -1.15 1.72
N THR A 238 -14.55 -0.99 1.39
CA THR A 238 -15.49 -2.09 1.14
C THR A 238 -15.69 -2.40 -0.35
N ARG A 239 -15.18 -1.54 -1.24
CA ARG A 239 -15.33 -1.70 -2.68
C ARG A 239 -14.47 -2.87 -3.21
N ARG A 240 -14.94 -3.48 -4.30
CA ARG A 240 -14.18 -4.47 -5.07
C ARG A 240 -12.77 -3.97 -5.37
N THR A 241 -11.80 -4.86 -5.20
CA THR A 241 -10.36 -4.57 -5.26
C THR A 241 -9.93 -4.05 -6.64
N VAL A 242 -10.66 -4.40 -7.72
CA VAL A 242 -10.46 -3.85 -9.07
C VAL A 242 -10.63 -2.32 -9.15
N TYR A 243 -11.34 -1.72 -8.18
CA TYR A 243 -11.50 -0.27 -8.04
C TYR A 243 -10.51 0.33 -7.04
N GLY A 244 -9.43 -0.37 -6.71
CA GLY A 244 -8.33 0.18 -5.94
C GLY A 244 -7.60 1.28 -6.70
N PHE A 245 -7.25 2.35 -6.00
CA PHE A 245 -6.44 3.43 -6.54
C PHE A 245 -5.00 2.94 -6.72
N ILE A 246 -4.47 3.09 -7.94
CA ILE A 246 -3.11 2.71 -8.29
C ILE A 246 -2.34 3.96 -8.68
N ASP A 247 -1.41 4.37 -7.82
CA ASP A 247 -0.35 5.30 -8.19
C ASP A 247 0.75 4.54 -8.92
N ARG A 248 0.94 4.85 -10.21
CA ARG A 248 1.92 4.16 -11.05
C ARG A 248 3.37 4.50 -10.69
N GLN A 249 3.62 5.64 -10.05
CA GLN A 249 4.95 6.07 -9.63
C GLN A 249 5.27 5.58 -8.21
N ASN A 250 4.25 5.53 -7.34
CA ASN A 250 4.40 5.13 -5.95
C ASN A 250 3.38 4.05 -5.55
N LEU A 251 3.55 2.83 -6.08
CA LEU A 251 2.66 1.71 -5.75
C LEU A 251 2.73 1.40 -4.25
N ALA A 252 1.58 1.41 -3.58
CA ALA A 252 1.48 1.14 -2.14
C ALA A 252 2.06 -0.23 -1.76
N ASN A 253 2.70 -0.32 -0.59
CA ASN A 253 3.34 -1.54 -0.10
C ASN A 253 2.39 -2.73 -0.03
N LEU A 254 1.11 -2.48 0.27
CA LEU A 254 0.06 -3.51 0.27
C LEU A 254 0.03 -4.30 -1.04
N PHE A 255 0.01 -3.61 -2.19
CA PHE A 255 -0.01 -4.25 -3.50
C PHE A 255 1.28 -5.02 -3.77
N ARG A 256 2.43 -4.47 -3.37
CA ARG A 256 3.74 -5.11 -3.54
C ARG A 256 3.84 -6.41 -2.74
N THR A 257 3.34 -6.43 -1.50
CA THR A 257 3.34 -7.62 -0.64
C THR A 257 2.55 -8.78 -1.24
N PHE A 258 1.51 -8.50 -2.02
CA PHE A 258 0.68 -9.51 -2.69
C PHE A 258 0.92 -9.62 -4.20
N ASP A 259 2.18 -9.41 -4.60
CA ASP A 259 2.67 -9.65 -5.96
C ASP A 259 1.87 -8.94 -7.06
N PHE A 260 1.34 -7.74 -6.79
CA PHE A 260 0.63 -6.96 -7.81
C PHE A 260 1.56 -6.68 -9.01
N ALA A 261 1.00 -6.74 -10.22
CA ALA A 261 1.78 -6.52 -11.44
C ALA A 261 2.28 -5.08 -11.52
N SER A 262 3.51 -4.91 -12.01
CA SER A 262 4.10 -3.57 -12.20
C SER A 262 3.21 -2.72 -13.11
N PRO A 263 2.75 -1.53 -12.68
CA PRO A 263 1.84 -0.70 -13.47
C PRO A 263 2.56 0.10 -14.57
N ASP A 264 3.89 0.09 -14.56
CA ASP A 264 4.79 0.82 -15.46
C ASP A 264 5.44 -0.08 -16.53
N ALA A 265 5.32 -1.40 -16.41
CA ALA A 265 5.95 -2.36 -17.31
C ALA A 265 4.98 -3.44 -17.78
N HIS A 266 5.31 -4.06 -18.93
CA HIS A 266 4.56 -5.23 -19.41
C HIS A 266 4.77 -6.41 -18.44
N SER A 267 3.68 -6.98 -17.92
CA SER A 267 3.71 -8.23 -17.16
C SER A 267 2.90 -9.34 -17.88
N PRO A 268 3.56 -10.34 -18.50
CA PRO A 268 2.85 -11.44 -19.20
C PRO A 268 2.13 -12.39 -18.24
N ARG A 269 2.64 -12.49 -17.01
CA ARG A 269 2.13 -13.35 -15.93
C ARG A 269 2.49 -12.71 -14.60
N ARG A 270 1.60 -12.81 -13.62
CA ARG A 270 1.87 -12.40 -12.24
C ARG A 270 2.88 -13.36 -11.61
N HIS A 271 3.91 -12.83 -10.97
CA HIS A 271 4.81 -13.63 -10.13
C HIS A 271 4.06 -14.02 -8.85
N LEU A 272 4.31 -15.21 -8.31
CA LEU A 272 3.69 -15.64 -7.07
C LEU A 272 4.81 -15.91 -6.08
N THR A 273 4.83 -15.16 -4.99
CA THR A 273 5.76 -15.38 -3.87
C THR A 273 4.99 -15.86 -2.65
N SER A 274 5.63 -16.75 -1.88
CA SER A 274 5.12 -17.21 -0.60
C SER A 274 5.99 -16.61 0.50
N VAL A 275 5.60 -15.45 0.98
CA VAL A 275 6.38 -14.68 1.96
C VAL A 275 5.62 -14.53 3.27
N PRO A 276 6.28 -14.61 4.44
CA PRO A 276 5.61 -14.51 5.74
C PRO A 276 4.78 -13.23 5.93
N GLN A 277 5.15 -12.14 5.25
CA GLN A 277 4.47 -10.85 5.29
C GLN A 277 3.01 -10.94 4.83
N GLN A 278 2.67 -11.84 3.90
CA GLN A 278 1.29 -12.05 3.46
C GLN A 278 0.43 -12.65 4.57
N ALA A 279 0.97 -13.64 5.31
CA ALA A 279 0.29 -14.22 6.46
C ALA A 279 0.19 -13.21 7.62
N LEU A 280 1.26 -12.48 7.90
CA LEU A 280 1.27 -11.42 8.91
C LEU A 280 0.28 -10.30 8.60
N TYR A 281 0.04 -9.99 7.33
CA TYR A 281 -1.01 -9.07 6.94
C TYR A 281 -2.40 -9.59 7.36
N LEU A 282 -2.73 -10.86 7.07
CA LEU A 282 -4.03 -11.43 7.46
C LEU A 282 -4.21 -11.52 8.98
N MET A 283 -3.11 -11.68 9.73
CA MET A 283 -3.13 -11.72 11.19
C MET A 283 -3.31 -10.33 11.83
N ASN A 284 -2.66 -9.30 11.28
CA ASN A 284 -2.47 -8.03 11.99
C ASN A 284 -3.11 -6.82 11.30
N SER A 285 -3.50 -6.93 10.03
CA SER A 285 -4.08 -5.80 9.30
C SER A 285 -5.40 -5.35 9.94
N PRO A 286 -5.60 -4.04 10.16
CA PRO A 286 -6.88 -3.49 10.59
C PRO A 286 -8.05 -3.91 9.69
N PHE A 287 -7.80 -4.05 8.37
CA PHE A 287 -8.78 -4.54 7.40
C PHE A 287 -9.19 -5.99 7.68
N ALA A 288 -8.22 -6.91 7.82
CA ALA A 288 -8.49 -8.33 8.05
C ALA A 288 -9.18 -8.55 9.41
N VAL A 289 -8.71 -7.84 10.45
CA VAL A 289 -9.34 -7.80 11.78
C VAL A 289 -10.79 -7.32 11.68
N ALA A 290 -11.06 -6.25 10.92
CA ALA A 290 -12.43 -5.76 10.73
C ALA A 290 -13.35 -6.80 10.07
N GLN A 291 -12.85 -7.56 9.09
CA GLN A 291 -13.62 -8.63 8.45
C GLN A 291 -13.88 -9.80 9.40
N ALA A 292 -12.88 -10.23 10.18
CA ALA A 292 -13.05 -11.27 11.20
C ALA A 292 -14.12 -10.88 12.24
N ARG A 293 -14.13 -9.61 12.68
CA ARG A 293 -15.15 -9.07 13.59
C ARG A 293 -16.55 -9.08 12.97
N ARG A 294 -16.68 -8.70 11.70
CA ARG A 294 -17.97 -8.72 10.98
C ARG A 294 -18.48 -10.15 10.82
N LEU A 295 -17.62 -11.06 10.40
CA LEU A 295 -17.96 -12.47 10.24
C LEU A 295 -18.40 -13.12 11.57
N ALA A 296 -17.68 -12.85 12.67
CA ALA A 296 -18.06 -13.35 13.99
C ALA A 296 -19.44 -12.84 14.43
N ARG A 297 -19.78 -11.57 14.15
CA ARG A 297 -21.12 -11.01 14.39
C ARG A 297 -22.20 -11.67 13.53
N LEU A 298 -21.92 -11.92 12.25
CA LEU A 298 -22.87 -12.60 11.37
C LEU A 298 -23.26 -13.99 11.88
N SER A 299 -22.35 -14.68 12.57
CA SER A 299 -22.64 -15.99 13.15
C SER A 299 -23.52 -15.98 14.42
N GLU A 300 -23.82 -14.81 14.98
CA GLU A 300 -24.65 -14.69 16.18
C GLU A 300 -26.13 -15.02 15.90
N ASP A 301 -26.54 -15.02 14.63
CA ASP A 301 -27.86 -15.47 14.18
C ASP A 301 -28.13 -16.96 14.47
N ALA A 302 -27.08 -17.76 14.68
CA ALA A 302 -27.16 -19.18 15.05
C ALA A 302 -27.52 -19.39 16.54
N GLY A 303 -27.65 -18.33 17.33
CA GLY A 303 -27.97 -18.40 18.76
C GLY A 303 -26.76 -18.71 19.64
N THR A 304 -27.03 -19.27 20.83
CA THR A 304 -26.02 -19.48 21.88
C THR A 304 -25.35 -20.86 21.85
N ASP A 305 -25.80 -21.78 21.00
CA ASP A 305 -25.17 -23.10 20.85
C ASP A 305 -23.82 -22.96 20.13
N PRO A 306 -22.68 -23.29 20.78
CA PRO A 306 -21.38 -23.20 20.14
C PRO A 306 -21.27 -24.06 18.88
N ALA A 307 -21.89 -25.25 18.84
CA ALA A 307 -21.82 -26.12 17.69
C ALA A 307 -22.56 -25.52 16.49
N ALA A 308 -23.77 -24.99 16.69
CA ALA A 308 -24.51 -24.25 15.66
C ALA A 308 -23.74 -23.04 15.15
N ARG A 309 -23.10 -22.26 16.03
CA ARG A 309 -22.30 -21.09 15.65
C ARG A 309 -21.04 -21.47 14.86
N ILE A 310 -20.38 -22.58 15.19
CA ILE A 310 -19.25 -23.10 14.40
C ILE A 310 -19.73 -23.53 13.01
N ARG A 311 -20.82 -24.31 12.89
CA ARG A 311 -21.40 -24.69 11.59
C ARG A 311 -21.70 -23.46 10.74
N ARG A 312 -22.27 -22.42 11.37
CA ARG A 312 -22.60 -21.16 10.71
C ARG A 312 -21.36 -20.46 10.15
N LEU A 313 -20.28 -20.37 10.91
CA LEU A 313 -19.02 -19.78 10.45
C LEU A 313 -18.39 -20.57 9.30
N VAL A 314 -18.35 -21.90 9.41
CA VAL A 314 -17.83 -22.76 8.34
C VAL A 314 -18.67 -22.64 7.06
N ALA A 315 -20.00 -22.65 7.17
CA ALA A 315 -20.89 -22.46 6.02
C ALA A 315 -20.73 -21.10 5.35
N LEU A 316 -20.47 -20.03 6.13
CA LEU A 316 -20.22 -18.70 5.59
C LEU A 316 -18.88 -18.60 4.83
N VAL A 317 -17.82 -19.27 5.33
CA VAL A 317 -16.47 -19.15 4.78
C VAL A 317 -16.18 -20.17 3.68
N HIS A 318 -16.59 -21.43 3.86
CA HIS A 318 -16.27 -22.55 2.96
C HIS A 318 -17.44 -22.94 2.05
N ALA A 319 -18.62 -22.32 2.22
CA ALA A 319 -19.82 -22.60 1.43
C ALA A 319 -20.25 -24.09 1.45
N ARG A 320 -19.90 -24.81 2.52
CA ARG A 320 -20.28 -26.20 2.79
C ARG A 320 -20.54 -26.44 4.28
N GLU A 321 -21.11 -27.59 4.60
CA GLU A 321 -21.30 -28.00 5.99
C GLU A 321 -19.96 -28.34 6.67
N ALA A 322 -19.91 -28.10 7.98
CA ALA A 322 -18.77 -28.47 8.82
C ALA A 322 -18.75 -29.98 9.06
N THR A 323 -17.57 -30.57 8.97
CA THR A 323 -17.33 -31.97 9.37
C THR A 323 -17.27 -32.09 10.89
N ASP A 324 -17.46 -33.32 11.40
CA ASP A 324 -17.35 -33.60 12.84
C ASP A 324 -15.95 -33.24 13.40
N ALA A 325 -14.91 -33.44 12.59
CA ALA A 325 -13.54 -33.06 12.94
C ALA A 325 -13.38 -31.54 13.08
N GLU A 326 -13.94 -30.76 12.16
CA GLU A 326 -13.91 -29.29 12.22
C GLU A 326 -14.73 -28.74 13.39
N LEU A 327 -15.85 -29.38 13.73
CA LEU A 327 -16.64 -29.02 14.91
C LEU A 327 -15.82 -29.23 16.20
N ALA A 328 -15.13 -30.37 16.31
CA ALA A 328 -14.27 -30.66 17.45
C ALA A 328 -13.09 -29.67 17.55
N LEU A 329 -12.37 -29.45 16.44
CA LEU A 329 -11.24 -28.52 16.38
C LEU A 329 -11.65 -27.07 16.66
N GLY A 330 -12.79 -26.64 16.11
CA GLY A 330 -13.34 -25.30 16.36
C GLY A 330 -13.66 -25.09 17.84
N ALA A 331 -14.32 -26.07 18.47
CA ALA A 331 -14.64 -26.02 19.89
C ALA A 331 -13.38 -25.95 20.77
N GLU A 332 -12.37 -26.77 20.47
CA GLU A 332 -11.07 -26.77 21.16
C GLU A 332 -10.36 -25.42 21.02
N TYR A 333 -10.30 -24.88 19.80
CA TYR A 333 -9.64 -23.61 19.49
C TYR A 333 -10.28 -22.43 20.24
N ILE A 334 -11.62 -22.36 20.23
CA ILE A 334 -12.36 -21.30 20.94
C ILE A 334 -12.12 -21.41 22.45
N ALA A 335 -12.17 -22.62 23.01
CA ALA A 335 -11.90 -22.84 24.43
C ALA A 335 -10.45 -22.47 24.81
N ALA A 336 -9.48 -22.76 23.94
CA ALA A 336 -8.09 -22.34 24.12
C ALA A 336 -7.95 -20.81 24.09
N CYS A 337 -8.61 -20.13 23.14
CA CYS A 337 -8.59 -18.68 23.04
C CYS A 337 -9.21 -17.99 24.27
N ALA A 338 -10.25 -18.58 24.87
CA ALA A 338 -10.88 -18.05 26.08
C ALA A 338 -9.98 -18.13 27.33
N ARG A 339 -8.95 -18.99 27.32
CA ARG A 339 -7.96 -19.10 28.41
C ARG A 339 -6.81 -18.09 28.29
N LEU A 340 -6.65 -17.45 27.12
CA LEU A 340 -5.64 -16.42 26.93
C LEU A 340 -6.06 -15.12 27.63
N PRO A 341 -5.12 -14.35 28.22
CA PRO A 341 -5.44 -13.06 28.84
C PRO A 341 -6.17 -12.15 27.85
N SER A 342 -7.44 -11.86 28.13
CA SER A 342 -8.25 -10.93 27.37
C SER A 342 -8.07 -9.52 27.93
N GLY A 343 -7.00 -8.86 27.51
CA GLY A 343 -6.79 -7.44 27.74
C GLY A 343 -6.04 -6.85 26.55
N PRO A 344 -6.09 -5.52 26.34
CA PRO A 344 -5.04 -4.90 25.55
C PRO A 344 -3.74 -5.32 26.21
N THR A 345 -2.92 -6.14 25.53
CA THR A 345 -1.50 -6.16 25.84
C THR A 345 -1.11 -4.70 25.72
N ALA A 346 -0.79 -4.05 26.84
CA ALA A 346 -0.24 -2.71 26.80
C ALA A 346 0.79 -2.73 25.67
N PRO A 347 0.68 -1.86 24.65
CA PRO A 347 1.65 -1.89 23.56
C PRO A 347 3.02 -1.91 24.22
N PRO A 348 3.98 -2.73 23.72
CA PRO A 348 5.32 -2.72 24.28
C PRO A 348 5.73 -1.27 24.43
N GLN A 349 6.12 -0.85 25.65
CA GLN A 349 6.37 0.57 25.92
C GLN A 349 7.29 1.08 24.81
N PRO A 350 6.86 2.12 24.07
CA PRO A 350 7.61 2.53 22.91
C PRO A 350 9.01 2.93 23.38
N VAL A 351 10.02 2.42 22.69
CA VAL A 351 11.43 2.68 23.01
C VAL A 351 11.69 4.19 23.06
N TRP A 352 10.93 4.97 22.29
CA TRP A 352 10.90 6.42 22.34
C TRP A 352 9.55 6.94 22.85
N SER A 353 9.58 7.92 23.74
CA SER A 353 8.42 8.66 24.23
C SER A 353 8.64 10.16 24.08
N TYR A 354 7.56 10.90 23.88
CA TYR A 354 7.58 12.33 23.58
C TYR A 354 6.78 13.09 24.64
N GLY A 355 7.37 14.12 25.20
CA GLY A 355 6.74 14.86 26.28
C GLY A 355 7.43 16.17 26.59
N PHE A 356 7.04 16.72 27.73
CA PHE A 356 7.60 17.94 28.29
C PHE A 356 7.87 17.76 29.78
N GLY A 357 8.65 18.67 30.33
CA GLY A 357 8.93 18.67 31.76
C GLY A 357 10.12 19.52 32.13
N GLY A 358 10.66 19.27 33.31
CA GLY A 358 11.82 19.97 33.83
C GLY A 358 12.69 19.06 34.70
N LEU A 359 13.79 19.62 35.19
CA LEU A 359 14.65 18.95 36.14
C LEU A 359 14.16 19.16 37.57
N ASP A 360 14.07 18.08 38.33
CA ASP A 360 13.87 18.15 39.77
C ASP A 360 15.09 18.85 40.41
N PRO A 361 14.89 19.95 41.16
CA PRO A 361 15.99 20.75 41.68
C PRO A 361 16.96 20.01 42.60
N GLN A 362 16.50 18.96 43.30
CA GLN A 362 17.31 18.23 44.28
C GLN A 362 18.06 17.06 43.64
N THR A 363 17.38 16.32 42.78
CA THR A 363 17.90 15.07 42.21
C THR A 363 18.55 15.27 40.84
N GLN A 364 18.32 16.42 40.19
CA GLN A 364 18.74 16.70 38.81
C GLN A 364 18.26 15.63 37.82
N ARG A 365 17.09 15.03 38.11
CA ARG A 365 16.41 14.04 37.27
C ARG A 365 15.21 14.67 36.58
N VAL A 366 14.80 14.11 35.45
CA VAL A 366 13.67 14.62 34.68
C VAL A 366 12.33 14.25 35.32
N VAL A 367 11.50 15.26 35.59
CA VAL A 367 10.07 15.12 35.82
C VAL A 367 9.38 15.16 34.46
N PHE A 368 8.94 14.01 33.96
CA PHE A 368 8.41 13.86 32.61
C PHE A 368 6.89 13.76 32.58
N SER A 369 6.26 14.54 31.70
CA SER A 369 4.85 14.43 31.33
C SER A 369 4.74 14.13 29.84
N ALA A 370 4.06 13.04 29.48
CA ALA A 370 3.86 12.69 28.07
C ALA A 370 2.96 13.72 27.37
N PHE A 371 3.23 13.97 26.09
CA PHE A 371 2.34 14.77 25.25
C PHE A 371 1.00 14.05 25.03
N ALA A 372 -0.09 14.82 25.03
CA ALA A 372 -1.44 14.28 24.93
C ALA A 372 -2.02 14.31 23.50
N PHE A 373 -1.44 15.11 22.60
CA PHE A 373 -1.97 15.33 21.26
C PHE A 373 -0.93 15.02 20.18
N PHE A 374 -1.36 14.27 19.16
CA PHE A 374 -0.59 14.07 17.92
C PHE A 374 -1.44 14.50 16.71
N ALA A 375 -1.02 15.56 16.02
CA ALA A 375 -1.70 16.06 14.83
C ALA A 375 -0.68 16.73 13.90
N ASN A 376 -0.87 16.61 12.58
CA ASN A 376 0.04 17.16 11.57
C ASN A 376 1.51 16.76 11.82
N GLU A 377 1.73 15.47 12.11
CA GLU A 377 3.06 14.89 12.42
C GLU A 377 3.76 15.49 13.65
N ARG A 378 3.02 16.17 14.53
CA ARG A 378 3.56 16.85 15.71
C ARG A 378 2.97 16.29 16.99
N TRP A 379 3.83 16.01 17.97
CA TRP A 379 3.45 15.80 19.36
C TRP A 379 3.43 17.12 20.14
N ALA A 380 2.38 17.35 20.93
CA ALA A 380 2.20 18.57 21.73
C ALA A 380 1.35 18.32 22.99
N PRO A 381 1.43 19.18 24.02
CA PRO A 381 0.64 19.04 25.24
C PRO A 381 -0.81 19.52 25.05
N ALA A 382 -1.06 20.33 24.02
CA ALA A 382 -2.35 20.90 23.67
C ALA A 382 -2.61 20.80 22.14
N ALA A 383 -3.88 20.89 21.75
CA ALA A 383 -4.29 20.79 20.34
C ALA A 383 -3.84 22.01 19.51
N SER A 384 -3.86 23.20 20.11
CA SER A 384 -3.43 24.47 19.50
C SER A 384 -2.07 24.90 20.03
N MET A 385 -1.35 25.69 19.23
CA MET A 385 -0.07 26.28 19.58
C MET A 385 -0.01 27.71 19.02
N PRO A 386 0.42 28.72 19.79
CA PRO A 386 0.86 28.61 21.18
C PRO A 386 -0.32 28.32 22.12
N ASP A 387 -0.04 27.60 23.20
CA ASP A 387 -0.97 27.41 24.30
C ASP A 387 -0.68 28.43 25.42
N GLU A 388 -1.72 28.89 26.13
CA GLU A 388 -1.57 29.88 27.20
C GLU A 388 -0.67 29.41 28.34
N ARG A 389 -0.63 28.11 28.61
CA ARG A 389 0.16 27.49 29.68
C ARG A 389 1.49 26.95 29.16
N PHE A 390 1.49 26.28 28.01
CA PHE A 390 2.66 25.53 27.53
C PHE A 390 3.50 26.27 26.49
N GLY A 391 3.05 27.42 26.00
CA GLY A 391 3.74 28.18 24.96
C GLY A 391 3.81 27.40 23.66
N TRP A 392 4.99 27.39 23.04
CA TRP A 392 5.24 26.74 21.75
C TRP A 392 5.76 25.29 21.84
N VAL A 393 5.76 24.67 23.03
CA VAL A 393 6.42 23.36 23.20
C VAL A 393 5.82 22.26 22.33
N GLY A 394 6.67 21.59 21.56
CA GLY A 394 6.27 20.46 20.72
C GLY A 394 7.45 19.76 20.07
N LEU A 395 7.21 18.56 19.56
CA LEU A 395 8.22 17.74 18.88
C LEU A 395 7.71 17.31 17.50
N TRP A 396 8.63 17.25 16.54
CA TRP A 396 8.45 16.72 15.18
C TRP A 396 9.39 15.53 14.96
N ARG A 397 9.56 15.03 13.74
CA ARG A 397 10.53 13.96 13.46
C ARG A 397 11.95 14.33 13.88
N ASP A 398 12.46 15.46 13.39
CA ASP A 398 13.89 15.82 13.46
C ASP A 398 14.24 16.88 14.51
N GLY A 399 13.25 17.36 15.28
CA GLY A 399 13.42 18.51 16.13
C GLY A 399 12.21 18.84 16.98
N GLY A 400 12.12 20.09 17.40
CA GLY A 400 11.10 20.58 18.31
C GLY A 400 11.11 22.09 18.42
N HIS A 401 10.24 22.57 19.30
CA HIS A 401 10.29 23.92 19.80
C HIS A 401 10.27 23.86 21.32
N THR A 402 11.05 24.73 21.97
CA THR A 402 11.09 24.85 23.43
C THR A 402 9.74 25.30 23.99
N GLY A 403 9.50 25.03 25.27
CA GLY A 403 8.38 25.61 25.99
C GLY A 403 8.75 26.92 26.66
N ARG A 404 7.71 27.57 27.21
CA ARG A 404 7.79 28.90 27.83
C ARG A 404 8.81 29.02 28.96
N ASP A 405 9.09 27.93 29.66
CA ASP A 405 9.99 27.91 30.82
C ASP A 405 10.69 26.55 30.98
N ALA A 406 11.63 26.49 31.92
CA ALA A 406 12.41 25.29 32.21
C ALA A 406 11.58 24.12 32.81
N ALA A 407 10.36 24.36 33.27
CA ALA A 407 9.44 23.30 33.72
C ALA A 407 8.64 22.70 32.55
N HIS A 408 8.68 23.32 31.38
CA HIS A 408 8.02 22.89 30.15
C HIS A 408 9.02 22.70 28.99
N ALA A 409 10.25 22.30 29.30
CA ALA A 409 11.24 21.93 28.28
C ALA A 409 10.70 20.81 27.38
N ALA A 410 11.09 20.79 26.11
CA ALA A 410 10.74 19.70 25.21
C ALA A 410 11.62 18.49 25.49
N ILE A 411 11.04 17.30 25.61
CA ILE A 411 11.75 16.08 26.03
C ILE A 411 11.46 14.92 25.08
N ARG A 412 12.53 14.40 24.47
CA ARG A 412 12.52 13.04 23.90
C ARG A 412 13.11 12.08 24.92
N ARG A 413 12.35 11.05 25.29
CA ARG A 413 12.77 10.01 26.23
C ARG A 413 13.05 8.72 25.48
N TRP A 414 14.24 8.16 25.62
CA TRP A 414 14.54 6.79 25.26
C TRP A 414 14.44 5.88 26.48
N THR A 415 13.81 4.72 26.35
CA THR A 415 13.74 3.70 27.40
C THR A 415 14.52 2.47 26.97
N ALA A 416 15.49 2.06 27.77
CA ALA A 416 16.35 0.92 27.49
C ALA A 416 15.54 -0.38 27.38
N PRO A 417 15.48 -1.04 26.20
CA PRO A 417 14.70 -2.27 26.03
C PRO A 417 15.35 -3.49 26.70
N ARG A 418 16.64 -3.39 27.01
CA ARG A 418 17.49 -4.43 27.61
C ARG A 418 18.71 -3.79 28.28
N ASP A 419 19.39 -4.57 29.11
CA ASP A 419 20.69 -4.23 29.66
C ASP A 419 21.73 -4.16 28.52
N ALA A 420 22.50 -3.08 28.47
CA ALA A 420 23.52 -2.86 27.43
C ALA A 420 24.53 -1.79 27.84
N THR A 421 25.69 -1.78 27.18
CA THR A 421 26.52 -0.58 27.10
C THR A 421 26.22 0.15 25.79
N ILE A 422 25.86 1.43 25.87
CA ILE A 422 25.48 2.25 24.72
C ILE A 422 26.43 3.43 24.50
N ALA A 423 26.50 3.88 23.26
CA ALA A 423 27.03 5.17 22.85
C ALA A 423 25.87 6.03 22.32
N ILE A 424 25.94 7.34 22.52
CA ILE A 424 24.97 8.31 22.06
C ILE A 424 25.67 9.29 21.13
N ALA A 425 25.09 9.55 19.97
CA ALA A 425 25.58 10.55 19.02
C ALA A 425 24.41 11.39 18.49
N GLY A 426 24.67 12.67 18.22
CA GLY A 426 23.70 13.57 17.63
C GLY A 426 24.27 14.96 17.42
N THR A 427 23.45 15.83 16.85
CA THR A 427 23.77 17.25 16.67
C THR A 427 22.57 18.05 17.13
N LEU A 428 22.79 18.96 18.09
CA LEU A 428 21.80 19.94 18.51
C LEU A 428 22.02 21.21 17.72
N LYS A 429 21.02 21.62 16.95
CA LYS A 429 21.08 22.78 16.07
C LYS A 429 19.93 23.74 16.32
N ARG A 430 20.24 25.03 16.31
CA ARG A 430 19.29 26.14 16.31
C ARG A 430 19.47 26.96 15.02
N PRO A 431 18.53 26.88 14.07
CA PRO A 431 18.66 27.58 12.78
C PRO A 431 18.43 29.09 12.87
N GLU A 432 17.68 29.55 13.86
CA GLU A 432 17.34 30.97 14.03
C GLU A 432 18.53 31.79 14.55
N THR A 433 18.62 33.03 14.08
CA THR A 433 19.63 34.03 14.50
C THR A 433 19.07 35.08 15.47
N GLN A 434 17.75 35.08 15.68
CA GLN A 434 17.01 35.95 16.62
C GLN A 434 16.66 35.14 17.88
N GLY A 435 16.55 35.76 19.05
CA GLY A 435 16.22 35.10 20.33
C GLY A 435 17.44 34.81 21.22
N ASP A 436 17.20 34.22 22.40
CA ASP A 436 18.20 34.09 23.47
C ASP A 436 18.99 32.78 23.44
N GLY A 437 18.61 31.85 22.56
CA GLY A 437 19.27 30.56 22.39
C GLY A 437 18.59 29.43 23.15
N ILE A 438 19.04 28.21 22.86
CA ILE A 438 18.52 26.98 23.47
C ILE A 438 19.59 26.33 24.35
N ALA A 439 19.15 25.70 25.44
CA ALA A 439 19.95 24.79 26.25
C ALA A 439 19.51 23.35 25.99
N GLY A 440 20.46 22.46 25.70
CA GLY A 440 20.21 21.04 25.53
C GLY A 440 20.92 20.22 26.60
N ARG A 441 20.27 19.18 27.11
CA ARG A 441 20.85 18.27 28.11
C ARG A 441 20.55 16.81 27.79
N ILE A 442 21.50 15.93 28.09
CA ILE A 442 21.27 14.48 28.16
C ILE A 442 21.22 14.10 29.63
N VAL A 443 20.14 13.45 30.05
CA VAL A 443 19.86 13.13 31.45
C VAL A 443 19.52 11.66 31.57
N ALA A 444 20.20 10.93 32.46
CA ALA A 444 19.91 9.53 32.73
C ALA A 444 19.10 9.38 34.02
N SER A 445 18.11 8.48 34.02
CA SER A 445 17.28 8.18 35.20
C SER A 445 18.11 7.79 36.43
N GLY A 446 19.20 7.04 36.23
CA GLY A 446 20.09 6.59 37.30
C GLY A 446 21.09 7.64 37.78
N ALA A 447 21.60 8.49 36.88
CA ALA A 447 22.78 9.33 37.12
C ALA A 447 22.53 10.84 37.05
N GLY A 448 21.34 11.30 36.69
CA GLY A 448 21.04 12.72 36.49
C GLY A 448 21.65 13.26 35.19
N VAL A 449 22.01 14.54 35.17
CA VAL A 449 22.55 15.21 33.97
C VAL A 449 23.93 14.65 33.62
N LEU A 450 24.05 14.06 32.42
CA LEU A 450 25.30 13.51 31.90
C LEU A 450 26.10 14.54 31.10
N ALA A 451 25.40 15.39 30.34
CA ALA A 451 26.01 16.45 29.53
C ALA A 451 25.01 17.58 29.29
N ALA A 452 25.51 18.80 29.09
CA ALA A 452 24.72 19.98 28.83
C ALA A 452 25.45 20.92 27.85
N TRP A 453 24.69 21.59 27.00
CA TRP A 453 25.18 22.55 26.01
C TRP A 453 24.24 23.75 25.92
N THR A 454 24.79 24.88 25.50
CA THR A 454 24.02 26.08 25.18
C THR A 454 24.36 26.53 23.76
N VAL A 455 23.33 26.75 22.95
CA VAL A 455 23.44 27.11 21.53
C VAL A 455 22.67 28.40 21.29
N ALA A 456 23.40 29.52 21.20
CA ALA A 456 22.81 30.81 20.84
C ALA A 456 22.39 30.84 19.36
N THR A 457 23.22 30.33 18.46
CA THR A 457 22.95 30.16 17.03
C THR A 457 23.91 29.11 16.47
N GLY A 458 23.48 28.30 15.50
CA GLY A 458 24.34 27.29 14.86
C GLY A 458 24.10 25.89 15.41
N GLU A 459 25.15 25.08 15.53
CA GLU A 459 25.04 23.67 15.91
C GLU A 459 26.20 23.19 16.79
N VAL A 460 25.92 22.20 17.63
CA VAL A 460 26.91 21.55 18.49
C VAL A 460 26.75 20.03 18.41
N ALA A 461 27.87 19.31 18.32
CA ALA A 461 27.87 17.85 18.41
C ALA A 461 27.58 17.42 19.85
N THR A 462 26.62 16.51 20.02
CA THR A 462 26.23 15.94 21.30
C THR A 462 26.62 14.47 21.31
N ALA A 463 27.51 14.06 22.21
CA ALA A 463 27.98 12.69 22.26
C ALA A 463 28.19 12.19 23.70
N ILE A 464 27.93 10.90 23.92
CA ILE A 464 28.35 10.13 25.10
C ILE A 464 28.98 8.86 24.56
N GLU A 465 30.28 8.67 24.78
CA GLU A 465 31.04 7.56 24.17
C GLU A 465 30.66 6.19 24.73
N ARG A 466 30.36 6.12 26.04
CA ARG A 466 30.06 4.88 26.73
C ARG A 466 29.19 5.12 27.96
N LEU A 467 28.04 4.46 28.02
CA LEU A 467 27.11 4.49 29.15
C LEU A 467 26.51 3.10 29.38
N ALA A 468 26.63 2.57 30.59
CA ALA A 468 25.93 1.34 30.96
C ALA A 468 24.48 1.67 31.34
N VAL A 469 23.53 0.90 30.81
CA VAL A 469 22.09 1.02 31.09
C VAL A 469 21.49 -0.33 31.41
N HIS A 470 20.50 -0.35 32.31
CA HIS A 470 19.67 -1.52 32.60
C HIS A 470 18.32 -1.39 31.89
N ARG A 471 17.67 -2.53 31.63
CA ARG A 471 16.33 -2.56 31.05
C ARG A 471 15.37 -1.69 31.88
N GLY A 472 14.72 -0.75 31.20
CA GLY A 472 13.78 0.20 31.81
C GLY A 472 14.41 1.53 32.22
N ASP A 473 15.73 1.69 32.16
CA ASP A 473 16.37 2.99 32.36
C ASP A 473 15.93 3.99 31.30
N HIS A 474 15.86 5.27 31.67
CA HIS A 474 15.49 6.35 30.78
C HIS A 474 16.68 7.24 30.48
N ILE A 475 16.83 7.60 29.20
CA ILE A 475 17.74 8.64 28.73
C ILE A 475 16.89 9.75 28.10
N ASP A 476 16.91 10.91 28.71
CA ASP A 476 16.13 12.08 28.33
C ASP A 476 16.99 13.10 27.61
N PHE A 477 16.53 13.52 26.43
CA PHE A 477 17.08 14.60 25.65
C PHE A 477 16.19 15.81 25.86
N VAL A 478 16.63 16.71 26.72
CA VAL A 478 15.85 17.86 27.22
C VAL A 478 16.32 19.12 26.51
N VAL A 479 15.39 19.91 25.98
CA VAL A 479 15.68 21.22 25.37
C VAL A 479 14.79 22.31 25.93
N ASP A 480 15.40 23.31 26.54
CA ASP A 480 14.79 24.49 27.15
C ASP A 480 15.29 25.78 26.50
N ALA A 481 14.47 26.83 26.55
CA ALA A 481 14.87 28.18 26.17
C ALA A 481 15.85 28.76 27.21
N CYS A 482 16.86 29.50 26.77
CA CYS A 482 17.75 30.25 27.68
C CYS A 482 17.12 31.54 28.21
N GLY A 483 16.05 32.02 27.57
CA GLY A 483 15.29 33.23 27.94
C GLY A 483 13.80 33.02 27.73
N ASP A 484 13.20 33.75 26.80
CA ASP A 484 11.82 33.49 26.35
C ASP A 484 11.76 32.38 25.28
N ASP A 485 10.56 31.88 24.99
CA ASP A 485 10.33 30.85 23.97
C ASP A 485 10.13 31.45 22.56
N GLY A 486 10.67 32.64 22.30
CA GLY A 486 10.64 33.28 21.00
C GLY A 486 11.80 32.80 20.11
N TRP A 487 11.46 32.24 18.93
CA TRP A 487 12.45 31.87 17.91
C TRP A 487 13.41 30.74 18.33
N ASP A 488 12.92 29.79 19.13
CA ASP A 488 13.71 28.70 19.70
C ASP A 488 13.34 27.32 19.13
N THR A 489 13.09 27.27 17.82
CA THR A 489 13.06 26.00 17.10
C THR A 489 14.42 25.33 17.20
N PHE A 490 14.42 24.01 17.33
CA PHE A 490 15.65 23.24 17.36
C PHE A 490 15.53 21.98 16.51
N HIS A 491 16.67 21.51 16.01
CA HIS A 491 16.84 20.19 15.41
C HIS A 491 17.73 19.35 16.32
N TRP A 492 17.19 18.24 16.81
CA TRP A 492 17.95 17.26 17.60
C TRP A 492 17.25 15.89 17.55
N ALA A 493 17.81 15.00 16.73
CA ALA A 493 17.38 13.62 16.59
C ALA A 493 18.56 12.68 16.90
N PRO A 494 18.76 12.32 18.17
CA PRO A 494 19.89 11.50 18.60
C PRO A 494 19.79 10.06 18.07
N VAL A 495 20.97 9.44 17.92
CA VAL A 495 21.17 8.01 17.64
C VAL A 495 21.82 7.37 18.85
N ILE A 496 21.25 6.26 19.29
CA ILE A 496 21.80 5.42 20.37
C ILE A 496 22.25 4.10 19.76
N THR A 497 23.48 3.70 20.03
CA THR A 497 24.09 2.47 19.49
C THR A 497 24.61 1.61 20.64
N ALA A 498 24.25 0.34 20.67
CA ALA A 498 24.85 -0.64 21.58
C ALA A 498 26.29 -0.91 21.13
N ILE A 499 27.24 -0.82 22.05
CA ILE A 499 28.66 -1.01 21.76
C ILE A 499 28.99 -2.51 21.67
N ASP A 500 28.24 -3.33 22.39
CA ASP A 500 28.52 -4.76 22.56
C ASP A 500 27.69 -5.64 21.58
N ASP A 501 26.92 -5.04 20.66
CA ASP A 501 26.01 -5.75 19.73
C ASP A 501 25.87 -4.98 18.39
N GLN A 502 26.03 -5.68 17.26
CA GLN A 502 25.95 -5.08 15.92
C GLN A 502 24.52 -4.71 15.50
N ASP A 503 23.50 -5.30 16.12
CA ASP A 503 22.08 -5.06 15.77
C ASP A 503 21.37 -4.06 16.72
N GLY A 504 22.09 -3.40 17.61
CA GLY A 504 21.53 -2.48 18.61
C GLY A 504 21.59 -1.01 18.21
N GLU A 505 20.85 -0.56 17.20
CA GLU A 505 20.78 0.87 16.84
C GLU A 505 19.35 1.42 17.00
N TRP A 506 19.21 2.54 17.71
CA TRP A 506 17.93 3.23 17.93
C TRP A 506 18.04 4.70 17.50
N LYS A 507 17.44 5.01 16.35
CA LYS A 507 17.44 6.36 15.77
C LYS A 507 16.14 7.09 16.08
N ALA A 508 16.22 8.23 16.77
CA ALA A 508 15.04 8.98 17.21
C ALA A 508 14.13 9.44 16.05
N ALA A 509 14.71 9.82 14.91
CA ALA A 509 13.95 10.27 13.73
C ALA A 509 13.21 9.13 13.02
N GLU A 510 13.86 7.96 12.86
CA GLU A 510 13.23 6.80 12.21
C GLU A 510 12.12 6.20 13.07
N ALA A 511 12.27 6.24 14.39
CA ALA A 511 11.28 5.74 15.35
C ALA A 511 10.12 6.72 15.63
N TYR A 512 10.15 7.93 15.08
CA TYR A 512 9.13 8.95 15.35
C TYR A 512 7.78 8.61 14.73
N ALA A 513 6.79 8.36 15.58
CA ALA A 513 5.43 8.01 15.19
C ALA A 513 4.40 8.60 16.18
N GLY A 514 3.14 8.65 15.74
CA GLY A 514 2.00 8.97 16.60
C GLY A 514 1.70 7.87 17.62
N PRO A 515 0.66 8.02 18.46
CA PRO A 515 0.31 7.01 19.45
C PRO A 515 0.02 5.68 18.75
N PRO A 516 0.48 4.54 19.29
CA PRO A 516 0.10 3.25 18.74
C PRO A 516 -1.42 3.11 18.80
N GLU A 517 -2.05 2.70 17.69
CA GLU A 517 -3.48 2.41 17.69
C GLU A 517 -3.77 1.31 18.71
N VAL A 518 -4.60 1.60 19.72
CA VAL A 518 -5.09 0.59 20.66
C VAL A 518 -6.14 -0.26 19.95
N VAL A 519 -5.69 -1.27 19.21
CA VAL A 519 -6.59 -2.26 18.62
C VAL A 519 -7.05 -3.19 19.74
N ALA A 520 -8.34 -3.10 20.10
CA ALA A 520 -8.93 -4.03 21.05
C ALA A 520 -8.66 -5.49 20.65
N ALA A 521 -8.20 -6.30 21.59
CA ALA A 521 -7.93 -7.71 21.34
C ALA A 521 -9.18 -8.43 20.81
N LEU A 522 -8.99 -9.34 19.85
CA LEU A 522 -10.08 -10.15 19.31
C LEU A 522 -10.64 -11.09 20.39
N THR A 523 -11.97 -11.22 20.42
CA THR A 523 -12.66 -12.24 21.22
C THR A 523 -12.35 -13.65 20.70
N PRO A 524 -12.60 -14.74 21.48
CA PRO A 524 -12.39 -16.11 21.01
C PRO A 524 -13.11 -16.44 19.68
N TRP A 525 -14.33 -15.94 19.50
CA TRP A 525 -15.11 -16.13 18.27
C TRP A 525 -14.53 -15.36 17.09
N GLU A 526 -14.04 -14.14 17.32
CA GLU A 526 -13.38 -13.34 16.28
C GLU A 526 -12.03 -13.94 15.88
N LYS A 527 -11.27 -14.51 16.83
CA LYS A 527 -10.05 -15.28 16.53
C LYS A 527 -10.35 -16.53 15.70
N TYR A 528 -11.42 -17.25 16.03
CA TYR A 528 -11.82 -18.42 15.25
C TYR A 528 -12.28 -18.04 13.83
N ALA A 529 -13.07 -16.96 13.69
CA ALA A 529 -13.42 -16.40 12.39
C ALA A 529 -12.16 -16.01 11.59
N GLN A 530 -11.19 -15.36 12.23
CA GLN A 530 -9.91 -15.02 11.58
C GLN A 530 -9.14 -16.27 11.12
N ALA A 531 -9.10 -17.32 11.94
CA ALA A 531 -8.42 -18.57 11.59
C ALA A 531 -9.05 -19.22 10.33
N LEU A 532 -10.38 -19.22 10.21
CA LEU A 532 -11.06 -19.72 9.01
C LEU A 532 -10.72 -18.90 7.76
N LEU A 533 -10.68 -17.58 7.88
CA LEU A 533 -10.29 -16.65 6.79
C LEU A 533 -8.81 -16.79 6.37
N MET A 534 -7.99 -17.45 7.19
CA MET A 534 -6.57 -17.72 6.92
C MET A 534 -6.31 -19.16 6.48
N SER A 535 -7.35 -19.99 6.39
CA SER A 535 -7.20 -21.39 5.99
C SER A 535 -6.82 -21.53 4.51
N ASN A 536 -6.18 -22.65 4.17
CA ASN A 536 -5.86 -22.97 2.78
C ASN A 536 -7.14 -23.13 1.95
N GLU A 537 -8.21 -23.70 2.51
CA GLU A 537 -9.48 -23.88 1.81
C GLU A 537 -10.12 -22.54 1.43
N PHE A 538 -9.89 -21.48 2.22
CA PHE A 538 -10.34 -20.14 1.84
C PHE A 538 -9.41 -19.46 0.83
N ALA A 539 -8.09 -19.66 0.96
CA ALA A 539 -7.09 -18.93 0.17
C ALA A 539 -6.72 -19.61 -1.17
N PHE A 540 -7.22 -20.82 -1.43
CA PHE A 540 -6.92 -21.60 -2.64
C PHE A 540 -8.21 -22.08 -3.33
N ILE A 541 -8.12 -22.27 -4.64
CA ILE A 541 -9.10 -22.99 -5.46
C ILE A 541 -8.49 -24.36 -5.73
N ASP A 542 -9.27 -25.42 -5.51
CA ASP A 542 -8.86 -26.80 -5.78
C ASP A 542 -9.91 -27.64 -6.51
#